data_AF-A0A7C9JEA5-F1
#
_entry.id   AF-A0A7C9JEA5-F1
#
_cell.length_a   1.000
_cell.length_b   1.000
_cell.length_c   1.000
_cell.angle_alpha   90.00
_cell.angle_beta   90.00
_cell.angle_gamma   90.00
#
_symmetry.space_group_name_H-M   'P 1'
#
loop_
_entity.id
_entity.type
_entity.pdbx_description
1 polymer ?
#
loop_
_entity_poly.entity_id
_entity_poly.type
_entity_poly.pdbx_seq_one_letter_code
_entity_poly.pdbx_strand_id
1 'polypeptide(L)'
;MESAHDLLIALARRYSFGDVGALSGAVLPDESRAVLVAAVCEFGQRLLTLDAEDFASELDAPVIPADLRRRARACHMPQTPKERPRGALDSLRPAYSLLLEVIKVRWDQRELSAMMAAVHITSEYLPLLAFEEALGHSGDPARWPEGLQAPGSRFGVIGEKECDHTRSEQSATQRSLRVASEPAEGWRAYFDRQHSQVAGAMAVCVAKCRTPCTAMDWVPDKETLSTRCRTALAFADTPLVRLRHAAPVGHGFGVPSPEEVLEAWRRSRAVLDKNGVGHQVTKNDGFPLEGLPSLVSAIAGTDVRPAGLLADVSEHVVSLLT
;
A
#
# COMPACT_ATOMS: atom_id res chain seq x y z
N MET A 1 -2.52 -6.98 35.65
CA MET A 1 -3.41 -7.77 34.78
C MET A 1 -4.09 -8.74 35.71
N GLU A 2 -5.32 -8.41 36.11
CA GLU A 2 -5.97 -8.99 37.28
C GLU A 2 -7.07 -9.99 36.88
N SER A 3 -7.50 -9.99 35.60
CA SER A 3 -8.48 -10.93 35.05
C SER A 3 -8.25 -11.29 33.57
N ALA A 4 -8.95 -12.32 33.07
CA ALA A 4 -8.98 -12.67 31.64
C ALA A 4 -9.60 -11.56 30.78
N HIS A 5 -10.47 -10.73 31.38
CA HIS A 5 -11.04 -9.56 30.75
C HIS A 5 -9.99 -8.45 30.55
N ASP A 6 -9.14 -8.18 31.55
CA ASP A 6 -8.01 -7.25 31.40
C ASP A 6 -7.04 -7.69 30.31
N LEU A 7 -6.86 -9.00 30.13
CA LEU A 7 -6.04 -9.56 29.06
C LEU A 7 -6.62 -9.21 27.68
N LEU A 8 -7.94 -9.33 27.47
CA LEU A 8 -8.56 -8.93 26.21
C LEU A 8 -8.35 -7.44 25.90
N ILE A 9 -8.47 -6.57 26.91
CA ILE A 9 -8.21 -5.13 26.75
C ILE A 9 -6.73 -4.89 26.39
N ALA A 10 -5.80 -5.59 27.04
CA ALA A 10 -4.38 -5.47 26.75
C ALA A 10 -4.02 -5.95 25.33
N LEU A 11 -4.64 -7.04 24.88
CA LEU A 11 -4.49 -7.57 23.51
C LEU A 11 -5.10 -6.61 22.47
N ALA A 12 -6.29 -6.07 22.73
CA ALA A 12 -6.94 -5.10 21.84
C ALA A 12 -6.07 -3.86 21.64
N ARG A 13 -5.52 -3.29 22.73
CA ARG A 13 -4.58 -2.15 22.70
C ARG A 13 -3.26 -2.45 21.96
N ARG A 14 -2.93 -3.72 21.82
CA ARG A 14 -1.78 -4.21 21.05
C ARG A 14 -2.14 -4.62 19.63
N TYR A 15 -3.36 -4.34 19.16
CA TYR A 15 -3.86 -4.69 17.84
C TYR A 15 -3.88 -6.20 17.56
N SER A 16 -3.94 -7.03 18.60
CA SER A 16 -4.06 -8.49 18.50
C SER A 16 -5.50 -8.91 18.20
N PHE A 17 -6.08 -8.38 17.12
CA PHE A 17 -7.50 -8.55 16.81
C PHE A 17 -7.89 -10.02 16.67
N GLY A 18 -7.09 -10.84 15.99
CA GLY A 18 -7.32 -12.29 15.88
C GLY A 18 -7.46 -12.99 17.24
N ASP A 19 -6.56 -12.70 18.19
CA ASP A 19 -6.60 -13.31 19.52
C ASP A 19 -7.82 -12.84 20.34
N VAL A 20 -8.12 -11.53 20.29
CA VAL A 20 -9.28 -10.98 21.00
C VAL A 20 -10.57 -11.58 20.46
N GLY A 21 -10.73 -11.67 19.15
CA GLY A 21 -11.89 -12.28 18.51
C GLY A 21 -12.06 -13.74 18.91
N ALA A 22 -10.97 -14.53 18.85
CA ALA A 22 -10.98 -15.96 19.19
C ALA A 22 -11.30 -16.24 20.67
N LEU A 23 -10.85 -15.37 21.58
CA LEU A 23 -11.04 -15.54 23.02
C LEU A 23 -12.34 -14.94 23.56
N SER A 24 -12.97 -14.02 22.81
CA SER A 24 -14.14 -13.25 23.26
C SER A 24 -15.28 -14.11 23.80
N GLY A 25 -15.66 -15.19 23.11
CA GLY A 25 -16.75 -16.09 23.52
C GLY A 25 -16.47 -16.93 24.78
N ALA A 26 -15.19 -17.12 25.13
CA ALA A 26 -14.81 -17.84 26.35
C ALA A 26 -14.69 -16.91 27.57
N VAL A 27 -14.44 -15.63 27.35
CA VAL A 27 -14.17 -14.65 28.41
C VAL A 27 -15.39 -13.78 28.73
N LEU A 28 -16.19 -13.43 27.73
CA LEU A 28 -17.35 -12.56 27.90
C LEU A 28 -18.60 -13.40 28.23
N PRO A 29 -19.35 -13.05 29.28
CA PRO A 29 -20.55 -13.81 29.68
C PRO A 29 -21.76 -13.57 28.77
N ASP A 30 -21.78 -12.46 28.04
CA ASP A 30 -22.84 -12.11 27.08
C ASP A 30 -22.42 -12.54 25.67
N GLU A 31 -23.10 -13.57 25.15
CA GLU A 31 -22.86 -14.13 23.83
C GLU A 31 -23.05 -13.09 22.71
N SER A 32 -24.05 -12.21 22.83
CA SER A 32 -24.30 -11.18 21.82
C SER A 32 -23.16 -10.16 21.75
N ARG A 33 -22.62 -9.80 22.92
CA ARG A 33 -21.44 -8.94 23.04
C ARG A 33 -20.18 -9.62 22.52
N ALA A 34 -20.01 -10.92 22.79
CA ALA A 34 -18.89 -11.69 22.25
C ALA A 34 -18.89 -11.75 20.72
N VAL A 35 -20.05 -12.02 20.12
CA VAL A 35 -20.22 -12.01 18.65
C VAL A 35 -19.91 -10.64 18.06
N LEU A 36 -20.39 -9.56 18.70
CA LEU A 36 -20.08 -8.18 18.29
C LEU A 36 -18.58 -7.88 18.34
N VAL A 37 -17.90 -8.24 19.44
CA VAL A 37 -16.44 -8.07 19.57
C VAL A 37 -15.70 -8.86 18.50
N ALA A 38 -16.07 -10.13 18.27
CA ALA A 38 -15.44 -10.97 17.26
C ALA A 38 -15.56 -10.38 15.85
N ALA A 39 -16.73 -9.85 15.48
CA ALA A 39 -16.95 -9.23 14.18
C ALA A 39 -16.14 -7.92 13.99
N VAL A 40 -16.02 -7.08 15.02
CA VAL A 40 -15.15 -5.89 14.97
C VAL A 40 -13.67 -6.30 14.88
N CYS A 41 -13.27 -7.36 15.58
CA CYS A 41 -11.93 -7.91 15.49
C CYS A 41 -11.63 -8.47 14.09
N GLU A 42 -12.57 -9.15 13.44
CA GLU A 42 -12.41 -9.61 12.06
C GLU A 42 -12.21 -8.45 11.09
N PHE A 43 -12.98 -7.36 11.24
CA PHE A 43 -12.76 -6.12 10.50
C PHE A 43 -11.37 -5.53 10.72
N GLY A 44 -10.92 -5.42 11.98
CA GLY A 44 -9.57 -4.95 12.31
C GLY A 44 -8.47 -5.86 11.76
N GLN A 45 -8.69 -7.17 11.78
CA GLN A 45 -7.74 -8.15 11.28
C GLN A 45 -7.56 -8.03 9.77
N ARG A 46 -8.65 -7.88 8.99
CA ARG A 46 -8.58 -7.67 7.53
C ARG A 46 -7.72 -6.45 7.18
N LEU A 47 -7.94 -5.33 7.86
CA LEU A 47 -7.14 -4.11 7.72
C LEU A 47 -5.65 -4.35 8.05
N LEU A 48 -5.37 -5.05 9.15
CA LEU A 48 -4.02 -5.31 9.64
C LEU A 48 -3.26 -6.32 8.75
N THR A 49 -3.95 -7.23 8.06
CA THR A 49 -3.38 -8.15 7.06
C THR A 49 -3.33 -7.56 5.66
N LEU A 50 -3.80 -6.32 5.49
CA LEU A 50 -3.87 -5.62 4.21
C LEU A 50 -4.70 -6.37 3.15
N ASP A 51 -5.76 -7.05 3.58
CA ASP A 51 -6.70 -7.71 2.67
C ASP A 51 -7.62 -6.69 1.99
N ALA A 52 -7.05 -5.95 1.03
CA ALA A 52 -7.70 -4.81 0.41
C ALA A 52 -8.96 -5.16 -0.39
N GLU A 53 -9.18 -6.45 -0.70
CA GLU A 53 -10.38 -6.94 -1.37
C GLU A 53 -11.60 -6.93 -0.45
N ASP A 54 -11.38 -6.96 0.87
CA ASP A 54 -12.43 -7.14 1.87
C ASP A 54 -12.45 -6.05 2.96
N PHE A 55 -12.00 -4.83 2.64
CA PHE A 55 -11.90 -3.76 3.64
C PHE A 55 -13.23 -3.17 4.17
N ALA A 56 -14.40 -3.51 3.65
CA ALA A 56 -15.69 -3.07 4.23
C ALA A 56 -16.84 -3.73 3.45
N SER A 57 -17.15 -4.98 3.80
CA SER A 57 -18.26 -5.71 3.23
C SER A 57 -19.60 -5.08 3.61
N GLU A 58 -20.65 -5.28 2.81
CA GLU A 58 -22.01 -4.89 3.20
C GLU A 58 -22.46 -5.58 4.50
N LEU A 59 -21.89 -6.75 4.78
CA LEU A 59 -22.11 -7.50 6.02
C LEU A 59 -21.61 -6.76 7.27
N ASP A 60 -20.66 -5.83 7.12
CA ASP A 60 -20.12 -5.04 8.22
C ASP A 60 -21.08 -3.93 8.69
N ALA A 61 -22.09 -3.59 7.87
CA ALA A 61 -22.94 -2.43 8.11
C ALA A 61 -23.69 -2.40 9.46
N PRO A 62 -24.21 -3.53 9.98
CA PRO A 62 -24.91 -3.57 11.25
C PRO A 62 -23.99 -3.43 12.47
N VAL A 63 -22.71 -3.74 12.31
CA VAL A 63 -21.78 -4.00 13.42
C VAL A 63 -20.71 -2.92 13.52
N ILE A 64 -20.18 -2.47 12.37
CA ILE A 64 -19.03 -1.58 12.33
C ILE A 64 -19.48 -0.12 12.17
N PRO A 65 -18.99 0.81 13.01
CA PRO A 65 -19.26 2.23 12.89
C PRO A 65 -19.08 2.76 11.47
N ALA A 66 -20.04 3.56 11.00
CA ALA A 66 -20.09 4.05 9.62
C ALA A 66 -18.81 4.83 9.22
N ASP A 67 -18.18 5.50 10.17
CA ASP A 67 -16.92 6.23 9.94
C ASP A 67 -15.75 5.29 9.61
N LEU A 68 -15.57 4.22 10.41
CA LEU A 68 -14.54 3.20 10.19
C LEU A 68 -14.75 2.51 8.85
N ARG A 69 -15.98 2.12 8.53
CA ARG A 69 -16.33 1.53 7.23
C ARG A 69 -16.02 2.47 6.07
N ARG A 70 -16.34 3.76 6.19
CA ARG A 70 -16.06 4.75 5.13
C ARG A 70 -14.56 4.88 4.88
N ARG A 71 -13.75 4.97 5.93
CA ARG A 71 -12.27 5.08 5.82
C ARG A 71 -11.66 3.80 5.26
N ALA A 72 -12.11 2.63 5.69
CA ALA A 72 -11.65 1.36 5.16
C ALA A 72 -12.04 1.17 3.68
N ARG A 73 -13.26 1.57 3.30
CA ARG A 73 -13.70 1.58 1.89
C ARG A 73 -12.88 2.53 1.00
N ALA A 74 -12.31 3.60 1.55
CA ALA A 74 -11.38 4.46 0.82
C ALA A 74 -10.03 3.78 0.53
N CYS A 75 -9.66 2.75 1.30
CA CYS A 75 -8.45 1.94 1.10
C CYS A 75 -8.69 0.70 0.23
N HIS A 76 -9.96 0.34 -0.01
CA HIS A 76 -10.36 -0.87 -0.72
C HIS A 76 -9.92 -0.87 -2.19
N MET A 77 -9.45 -2.00 -2.68
CA MET A 77 -9.17 -2.20 -4.11
C MET A 77 -10.42 -2.77 -4.80
N PRO A 78 -11.03 -2.07 -5.77
CA PRO A 78 -12.22 -2.55 -6.46
C PRO A 78 -12.02 -3.93 -7.09
N GLN A 79 -13.00 -4.82 -6.91
CA GLN A 79 -12.97 -6.21 -7.40
C GLN A 79 -13.56 -6.37 -8.80
N THR A 80 -14.24 -5.34 -9.29
CA THR A 80 -14.74 -5.30 -10.67
C THR A 80 -14.44 -3.95 -11.35
N PRO A 81 -14.40 -3.91 -12.69
CA PRO A 81 -14.18 -2.64 -13.41
C PRO A 81 -15.25 -1.58 -13.11
N LYS A 82 -16.48 -2.02 -12.81
CA LYS A 82 -17.65 -1.14 -12.61
C LYS A 82 -17.89 -0.78 -11.15
N GLU A 83 -17.21 -1.42 -10.21
CA GLU A 83 -17.44 -1.19 -8.79
C GLU A 83 -17.21 0.28 -8.40
N ARG A 84 -18.09 0.78 -7.51
CA ARG A 84 -18.09 2.14 -6.98
C ARG A 84 -18.35 2.10 -5.47
N PRO A 85 -17.73 2.99 -4.68
CA PRO A 85 -16.70 3.97 -5.04
C PRO A 85 -15.39 3.29 -5.50
N ARG A 86 -14.46 4.04 -6.10
CA ARG A 86 -13.21 3.48 -6.66
C ARG A 86 -12.14 3.16 -5.61
N GLY A 87 -12.35 3.53 -4.34
CA GLY A 87 -11.42 3.25 -3.24
C GLY A 87 -9.99 3.68 -3.57
N ALA A 88 -9.04 2.75 -3.43
CA ALA A 88 -7.62 2.97 -3.68
C ALA A 88 -7.28 3.39 -5.13
N LEU A 89 -8.16 3.14 -6.10
CA LEU A 89 -7.97 3.61 -7.47
C LEU A 89 -8.34 5.09 -7.66
N ASP A 90 -9.19 5.65 -6.78
CA ASP A 90 -9.44 7.09 -6.77
C ASP A 90 -8.30 7.86 -6.13
N SER A 91 -7.79 7.34 -5.01
CA SER A 91 -6.59 7.82 -4.36
C SER A 91 -5.96 6.71 -3.52
N LEU A 92 -4.66 6.52 -3.66
CA LEU A 92 -3.82 5.64 -2.84
C LEU A 92 -3.50 6.30 -1.50
N ARG A 93 -3.72 7.61 -1.30
CA ARG A 93 -3.36 8.29 -0.05
C ARG A 93 -3.94 7.60 1.19
N PRO A 94 -5.25 7.25 1.26
CA PRO A 94 -5.79 6.51 2.40
C PRO A 94 -5.11 5.14 2.59
N ALA A 95 -4.87 4.42 1.50
CA ALA A 95 -4.18 3.13 1.53
C ALA A 95 -2.73 3.27 2.03
N TYR A 96 -2.00 4.31 1.64
CA TYR A 96 -0.65 4.61 2.15
C TYR A 96 -0.67 5.03 3.62
N SER A 97 -1.66 5.81 4.04
CA SER A 97 -1.87 6.12 5.45
C SER A 97 -2.11 4.86 6.29
N LEU A 98 -2.89 3.90 5.78
CA LEU A 98 -3.06 2.58 6.41
C LEU A 98 -1.77 1.74 6.37
N LEU A 99 -1.04 1.71 5.25
CA LEU A 99 0.23 0.99 5.13
C LEU A 99 1.27 1.49 6.15
N LEU A 100 1.40 2.81 6.32
CA LEU A 100 2.29 3.40 7.33
C LEU A 100 1.85 3.01 8.76
N GLU A 101 0.54 2.98 9.03
CA GLU A 101 0.02 2.50 10.32
C GLU A 101 0.33 1.02 10.55
N VAL A 102 0.11 0.16 9.56
CA VAL A 102 0.43 -1.28 9.62
C VAL A 102 1.92 -1.51 9.84
N ILE A 103 2.80 -0.79 9.13
CA ILE A 103 4.25 -0.88 9.33
C ILE A 103 4.60 -0.55 10.79
N LYS A 104 4.02 0.51 11.35
CA LYS A 104 4.25 0.89 12.74
C LYS A 104 3.75 -0.20 13.71
N VAL A 105 2.52 -0.67 13.54
CA VAL A 105 1.93 -1.70 14.40
C VAL A 105 2.76 -2.99 14.37
N ARG A 106 3.13 -3.48 13.18
CA ARG A 106 3.91 -4.71 13.03
C ARG A 106 5.34 -4.57 13.57
N TRP A 107 5.93 -3.38 13.48
CA TRP A 107 7.20 -3.08 14.15
C TRP A 107 7.07 -3.20 15.67
N ASP A 108 6.06 -2.56 16.24
CA ASP A 108 5.81 -2.54 17.69
C ASP A 108 5.48 -3.97 18.22
N GLN A 109 4.83 -4.80 17.42
CA GLN A 109 4.56 -6.22 17.68
C GLN A 109 5.76 -7.15 17.45
N ARG A 110 6.87 -6.66 16.88
CA ARG A 110 8.04 -7.47 16.45
C ARG A 110 7.75 -8.48 15.34
N GLU A 111 6.72 -8.23 14.53
CA GLU A 111 6.32 -9.09 13.42
C GLU A 111 6.97 -8.63 12.12
N LEU A 112 8.30 -8.76 12.06
CA LEU A 112 9.11 -8.11 11.03
C LEU A 112 8.89 -8.68 9.62
N SER A 113 8.48 -9.95 9.49
CA SER A 113 8.12 -10.51 8.17
C SER A 113 6.88 -9.80 7.57
N ALA A 114 5.83 -9.62 8.37
CA ALA A 114 4.62 -8.90 7.96
C ALA A 114 4.91 -7.40 7.74
N MET A 115 5.73 -6.79 8.60
CA MET A 115 6.19 -5.42 8.41
C MET A 115 6.92 -5.24 7.07
N MET A 116 7.83 -6.15 6.73
CA MET A 116 8.58 -6.11 5.46
C MET A 116 7.67 -6.32 4.24
N ALA A 117 6.62 -7.14 4.35
CA ALA A 117 5.61 -7.26 3.31
C ALA A 117 4.89 -5.92 3.06
N ALA A 118 4.49 -5.20 4.12
CA ALA A 118 3.88 -3.87 4.00
C ALA A 118 4.84 -2.82 3.40
N VAL A 119 6.12 -2.83 3.77
CA VAL A 119 7.17 -2.00 3.15
C VAL A 119 7.32 -2.31 1.66
N HIS A 120 7.25 -3.58 1.28
CA HIS A 120 7.35 -3.99 -0.11
C HIS A 120 6.15 -3.49 -0.95
N ILE A 121 4.92 -3.68 -0.46
CA ILE A 121 3.70 -3.14 -1.10
C ILE A 121 3.81 -1.62 -1.25
N THR A 122 4.28 -0.94 -0.20
CA THR A 122 4.55 0.51 -0.22
C THR A 122 5.52 0.88 -1.34
N SER A 123 6.50 0.05 -1.68
CA SER A 123 7.45 0.34 -2.75
C SER A 123 6.89 0.13 -4.16
N GLU A 124 6.02 -0.86 -4.35
CA GLU A 124 5.47 -1.26 -5.66
C GLU A 124 4.56 -0.18 -6.24
N TYR A 125 3.70 0.41 -5.41
CA TYR A 125 2.69 1.37 -5.86
C TYR A 125 3.13 2.84 -5.75
N LEU A 126 4.34 3.08 -5.24
CA LEU A 126 4.84 4.43 -4.94
C LEU A 126 4.92 5.31 -6.20
N PRO A 127 5.26 4.76 -7.38
CA PRO A 127 5.11 5.48 -8.64
C PRO A 127 3.70 6.01 -8.88
N LEU A 128 2.65 5.20 -8.68
CA LEU A 128 1.28 5.64 -8.94
C LEU A 128 0.83 6.72 -7.95
N LEU A 129 1.29 6.66 -6.70
CA LEU A 129 1.09 7.73 -5.72
C LEU A 129 1.72 9.06 -6.21
N ALA A 130 2.91 9.01 -6.80
CA ALA A 130 3.55 10.20 -7.38
C ALA A 130 2.76 10.76 -8.57
N PHE A 131 2.15 9.89 -9.38
CA PHE A 131 1.36 10.24 -10.55
C PHE A 131 -0.03 10.81 -10.23
N GLU A 132 -0.53 10.69 -8.99
CA GLU A 132 -1.89 11.10 -8.64
C GLU A 132 -2.21 12.55 -9.01
N GLU A 133 -1.26 13.46 -8.82
CA GLU A 133 -1.45 14.88 -9.14
C GLU A 133 -1.65 15.09 -10.65
N ALA A 134 -0.95 14.32 -11.49
CA ALA A 134 -1.07 14.40 -12.94
C ALA A 134 -2.30 13.65 -13.49
N LEU A 135 -2.67 12.52 -12.89
CA LEU A 135 -3.79 11.68 -13.33
C LEU A 135 -5.14 12.11 -12.73
N GLY A 136 -5.14 12.73 -11.55
CA GLY A 136 -6.34 12.91 -10.72
C GLY A 136 -6.90 11.59 -10.16
N HIS A 137 -6.11 10.52 -10.18
CA HIS A 137 -6.42 9.19 -9.67
C HIS A 137 -5.15 8.32 -9.56
N SER A 138 -5.28 7.10 -9.07
CA SER A 138 -4.12 6.24 -8.75
C SER A 138 -3.93 5.08 -9.72
N GLY A 139 -3.90 5.42 -11.01
CA GLY A 139 -3.78 4.44 -12.09
C GLY A 139 -4.97 3.50 -12.25
N ASP A 140 -6.19 4.05 -12.22
CA ASP A 140 -7.43 3.34 -12.58
C ASP A 140 -7.43 3.01 -14.08
N PRO A 141 -7.45 1.72 -14.46
CA PRO A 141 -7.48 1.33 -15.87
C PRO A 141 -8.64 1.89 -16.69
N ALA A 142 -9.74 2.28 -16.04
CA ALA A 142 -10.89 2.88 -16.71
C ALA A 142 -10.73 4.37 -17.02
N ARG A 143 -9.66 5.02 -16.53
CA ARG A 143 -9.48 6.48 -16.57
C ARG A 143 -8.14 6.90 -17.19
N TRP A 144 -7.43 5.98 -17.82
CA TRP A 144 -6.16 6.29 -18.47
C TRP A 144 -6.30 7.43 -19.48
N PRO A 145 -5.36 8.41 -19.49
CA PRO A 145 -5.42 9.50 -20.44
C PRO A 145 -5.16 8.99 -21.87
N GLU A 146 -5.90 9.54 -22.84
CA GLU A 146 -5.77 9.19 -24.25
C GLU A 146 -4.34 9.40 -24.78
N GLY A 147 -3.59 10.32 -24.16
CA GLY A 147 -2.19 10.59 -24.48
C GLY A 147 -1.26 9.38 -24.38
N LEU A 148 -1.59 8.36 -23.56
CA LEU A 148 -0.82 7.10 -23.53
C LEU A 148 -0.88 6.35 -24.87
N GLN A 149 -1.93 6.56 -25.67
CA GLN A 149 -2.13 5.92 -26.97
C GLN A 149 -2.06 6.92 -28.14
N ALA A 150 -1.53 8.12 -27.91
CA ALA A 150 -1.38 9.13 -28.96
C ALA A 150 -0.44 8.64 -30.08
N PRO A 151 -0.59 9.15 -31.32
CA PRO A 151 0.35 8.86 -32.40
C PRO A 151 1.82 9.07 -31.97
N GLY A 152 2.68 8.10 -32.25
CA GLY A 152 4.08 8.10 -31.83
C GLY A 152 4.31 7.52 -30.42
N SER A 153 3.27 7.19 -29.66
CA SER A 153 3.40 6.53 -28.37
C SER A 153 3.80 5.06 -28.55
N ARG A 154 4.72 4.61 -27.69
CA ARG A 154 5.18 3.22 -27.61
C ARG A 154 4.60 2.48 -26.40
N PHE A 155 3.82 3.17 -25.57
CA PHE A 155 3.27 2.62 -24.33
C PHE A 155 2.29 1.48 -24.65
N GLY A 156 2.52 0.29 -24.09
CA GLY A 156 1.70 -0.90 -24.40
C GLY A 156 1.91 -1.50 -25.79
N VAL A 157 2.89 -1.03 -26.58
CA VAL A 157 3.23 -1.63 -27.89
C VAL A 157 4.17 -2.81 -27.68
N ILE A 158 3.65 -4.03 -27.85
CA ILE A 158 4.43 -5.27 -27.67
C ILE A 158 5.45 -5.43 -28.78
N GLY A 159 6.69 -5.70 -28.41
CA GLY A 159 7.79 -5.95 -29.33
C GLY A 159 8.49 -4.68 -29.82
N GLU A 160 8.10 -3.52 -29.30
CA GLU A 160 8.78 -2.26 -29.58
C GLU A 160 10.21 -2.31 -29.02
N LYS A 161 11.20 -2.16 -29.91
CA LYS A 161 12.62 -2.33 -29.59
C LYS A 161 13.26 -1.06 -29.08
N GLU A 162 12.71 0.10 -29.45
CA GLU A 162 13.20 1.39 -28.97
C GLU A 162 12.56 1.80 -27.64
N CYS A 163 11.62 1.01 -27.12
CA CYS A 163 11.04 1.23 -25.79
C CYS A 163 11.90 0.59 -24.71
N ASP A 164 12.18 1.33 -23.63
CA ASP A 164 12.96 0.81 -22.49
C ASP A 164 12.17 -0.15 -21.60
N HIS A 165 10.86 -0.30 -21.83
CA HIS A 165 10.07 -1.33 -21.15
C HIS A 165 10.50 -2.72 -21.59
N THR A 166 10.69 -3.59 -20.62
CA THR A 166 10.81 -5.04 -20.82
C THR A 166 9.57 -5.60 -21.51
N ARG A 167 9.67 -6.80 -22.11
CA ARG A 167 8.49 -7.47 -22.71
C ARG A 167 7.35 -7.69 -21.71
N SER A 168 7.68 -7.98 -20.44
CA SER A 168 6.70 -8.10 -19.36
C SER A 168 5.98 -6.78 -19.10
N GLU A 169 6.71 -5.67 -19.00
CA GLU A 169 6.13 -4.34 -18.80
C GLU A 169 5.30 -3.90 -20.01
N GLN A 170 5.76 -4.19 -21.25
CA GLN A 170 4.97 -3.93 -22.47
C GLN A 170 3.65 -4.72 -22.45
N SER A 171 3.66 -5.97 -22.02
CA SER A 171 2.45 -6.79 -21.87
C SER A 171 1.52 -6.25 -20.77
N ALA A 172 2.07 -5.86 -19.62
CA ALA A 172 1.30 -5.31 -18.50
C ALA A 172 0.65 -3.96 -18.85
N THR A 173 1.40 -3.07 -19.49
CA THR A 173 0.90 -1.77 -19.97
C THR A 173 -0.10 -1.92 -21.13
N GLN A 174 0.10 -2.87 -22.05
CA GLN A 174 -0.92 -3.17 -23.06
C GLN A 174 -2.23 -3.61 -22.41
N ARG A 175 -2.14 -4.54 -21.44
CA ARG A 175 -3.33 -5.06 -20.76
C ARG A 175 -4.03 -3.99 -19.93
N SER A 176 -3.29 -3.10 -19.28
CA SER A 176 -3.89 -2.00 -18.51
C SER A 176 -4.75 -1.06 -19.35
N LEU A 177 -4.48 -0.92 -20.64
CA LEU A 177 -5.26 -0.06 -21.55
C LEU A 177 -6.62 -0.66 -21.94
N ARG A 178 -6.85 -1.96 -21.69
CA ARG A 178 -8.09 -2.66 -22.08
C ARG A 178 -8.81 -3.38 -20.94
N VAL A 179 -8.14 -3.61 -19.80
CA VAL A 179 -8.67 -4.45 -18.71
C VAL A 179 -9.96 -3.91 -18.10
N ALA A 180 -10.24 -2.61 -18.23
CA ALA A 180 -11.52 -2.03 -17.80
C ALA A 180 -12.75 -2.62 -18.52
N SER A 181 -12.53 -3.27 -19.68
CA SER A 181 -13.57 -3.97 -20.45
C SER A 181 -13.55 -5.49 -20.23
N GLU A 182 -12.61 -6.02 -19.46
CA GLU A 182 -12.54 -7.46 -19.15
C GLU A 182 -13.57 -7.85 -18.07
N PRO A 183 -13.98 -9.13 -18.01
CA PRO A 183 -14.75 -9.66 -16.88
C PRO A 183 -14.01 -9.53 -15.53
N ALA A 184 -14.74 -9.70 -14.43
CA ALA A 184 -14.19 -9.57 -13.07
C ALA A 184 -12.98 -10.50 -12.79
N GLU A 185 -12.92 -11.67 -13.41
CA GLU A 185 -11.75 -12.55 -13.31
C GLU A 185 -10.50 -11.94 -13.98
N GLY A 186 -10.65 -11.38 -15.19
CA GLY A 186 -9.57 -10.71 -15.89
C GLY A 186 -9.07 -9.48 -15.12
N TRP A 187 -10.01 -8.69 -14.60
CA TRP A 187 -9.72 -7.55 -13.72
C TRP A 187 -8.88 -7.95 -12.50
N ARG A 188 -9.34 -8.94 -11.71
CA ARG A 188 -8.59 -9.42 -10.54
C ARG A 188 -7.22 -9.98 -10.91
N ALA A 189 -7.13 -10.76 -11.99
CA ALA A 189 -5.86 -11.29 -12.48
C ALA A 189 -4.88 -10.20 -12.95
N TYR A 190 -5.35 -9.02 -13.36
CA TYR A 190 -4.49 -7.87 -13.66
C TYR A 190 -3.95 -7.22 -12.39
N PHE A 191 -4.80 -7.00 -11.38
CA PHE A 191 -4.37 -6.45 -10.10
C PHE A 191 -3.37 -7.35 -9.38
N ASP A 192 -3.63 -8.66 -9.36
CA ASP A 192 -2.76 -9.67 -8.75
C ASP A 192 -1.34 -9.70 -9.37
N ARG A 193 -1.22 -9.49 -10.69
CA ARG A 193 0.01 -9.85 -11.43
C ARG A 193 0.72 -8.71 -12.15
N GLN A 194 0.02 -7.63 -12.45
CA GLN A 194 0.46 -6.65 -13.45
C GLN A 194 0.34 -5.19 -13.02
N HIS A 195 -0.53 -4.84 -12.06
CA HIS A 195 -0.73 -3.44 -11.70
C HIS A 195 0.54 -2.78 -11.13
N SER A 196 1.30 -3.49 -10.29
CA SER A 196 2.62 -3.04 -9.81
C SER A 196 3.65 -2.87 -10.94
N GLN A 197 3.61 -3.71 -11.97
CA GLN A 197 4.48 -3.56 -13.14
C GLN A 197 4.13 -2.30 -13.94
N VAL A 198 2.83 -1.97 -14.05
CA VAL A 198 2.37 -0.75 -14.70
C VAL A 198 2.82 0.49 -13.91
N ALA A 199 2.78 0.44 -12.58
CA ALA A 199 3.31 1.50 -11.73
C ALA A 199 4.78 1.79 -12.05
N GLY A 200 5.63 0.75 -12.07
CA GLY A 200 7.03 0.85 -12.46
C GLY A 200 7.22 1.38 -13.88
N ALA A 201 6.49 0.85 -14.85
CA ALA A 201 6.56 1.22 -16.26
C ALA A 201 6.21 2.70 -16.49
N MET A 202 5.18 3.22 -15.81
CA MET A 202 4.81 4.63 -15.81
C MET A 202 5.94 5.53 -15.30
N ALA A 203 6.56 5.17 -14.16
CA ALA A 203 7.71 5.91 -13.65
C ALA A 203 8.91 5.86 -14.60
N VAL A 204 9.18 4.72 -15.26
CA VAL A 204 10.26 4.62 -16.25
C VAL A 204 10.06 5.61 -17.39
N CYS A 205 8.84 5.73 -17.93
CA CYS A 205 8.52 6.64 -19.04
C CYS A 205 8.87 8.11 -18.73
N VAL A 206 8.72 8.54 -17.48
CA VAL A 206 8.95 9.93 -17.07
C VAL A 206 10.34 10.17 -16.48
N ALA A 207 10.95 9.15 -15.86
CA ALA A 207 12.14 9.32 -15.03
C ALA A 207 13.44 8.72 -15.58
N LYS A 208 13.35 7.67 -16.42
CA LYS A 208 14.50 6.88 -16.87
C LYS A 208 14.56 6.62 -18.38
N CYS A 209 13.48 6.85 -19.13
CA CYS A 209 13.42 6.54 -20.55
C CYS A 209 14.47 7.32 -21.36
N ARG A 210 15.32 6.59 -22.07
CA ARG A 210 16.44 7.10 -22.90
C ARG A 210 15.98 7.57 -24.27
N THR A 211 14.87 7.02 -24.76
CA THR A 211 14.27 7.39 -26.05
C THR A 211 12.81 7.76 -25.82
N PRO A 212 12.52 8.95 -25.23
CA PRO A 212 11.15 9.36 -24.94
C PRO A 212 10.27 9.36 -26.19
N CYS A 213 9.03 8.93 -26.01
CA CYS A 213 7.97 8.99 -27.02
C CYS A 213 6.81 9.85 -26.50
N THR A 214 5.76 10.02 -27.30
CA THR A 214 4.64 10.93 -26.99
C THR A 214 3.77 10.50 -25.81
N ALA A 215 3.99 9.29 -25.25
CA ALA A 215 3.21 8.70 -24.17
C ALA A 215 3.05 9.58 -22.92
N MET A 216 3.98 10.50 -22.67
CA MET A 216 4.01 11.35 -21.46
C MET A 216 3.88 12.85 -21.79
N ASP A 217 3.48 13.21 -23.01
CA ASP A 217 3.39 14.62 -23.43
C ASP A 217 2.20 15.36 -22.79
N TRP A 218 1.23 14.61 -22.28
CA TRP A 218 0.08 15.15 -21.55
C TRP A 218 0.41 15.56 -20.09
N VAL A 219 1.59 15.22 -19.58
CA VAL A 219 1.98 15.51 -18.20
C VAL A 219 2.40 16.99 -18.08
N PRO A 220 1.71 17.81 -17.27
CA PRO A 220 1.94 19.26 -17.22
C PRO A 220 3.28 19.66 -16.56
N ASP A 221 3.66 19.04 -15.44
CA ASP A 221 4.94 19.26 -14.76
C ASP A 221 5.77 17.96 -14.75
N LYS A 222 6.37 17.68 -15.91
CA LYS A 222 7.14 16.46 -16.14
C LYS A 222 8.42 16.41 -15.30
N GLU A 223 9.03 17.54 -14.98
CA GLU A 223 10.30 17.60 -14.25
C GLU A 223 10.12 17.25 -12.77
N THR A 224 9.13 17.87 -12.11
CA THR A 224 8.80 17.55 -10.72
C THR A 224 8.38 16.09 -10.59
N LEU A 225 7.50 15.61 -11.48
CA LEU A 225 7.07 14.23 -11.51
C LEU A 225 8.24 13.27 -11.76
N SER A 226 9.16 13.61 -12.66
CA SER A 226 10.38 12.84 -12.94
C SER A 226 11.24 12.66 -11.70
N THR A 227 11.41 13.71 -10.89
CA THR A 227 12.16 13.64 -9.63
C THR A 227 11.48 12.73 -8.60
N ARG A 228 10.16 12.86 -8.44
CA ARG A 228 9.37 12.01 -7.53
C ARG A 228 9.41 10.55 -7.96
N CYS A 229 9.16 10.26 -9.24
CA CYS A 229 9.22 8.91 -9.81
C CYS A 229 10.61 8.29 -9.76
N ARG A 230 11.67 9.07 -10.01
CA ARG A 230 13.07 8.58 -9.85
C ARG A 230 13.34 8.15 -8.41
N THR A 231 12.83 8.92 -7.45
CA THR A 231 12.98 8.63 -6.02
C THR A 231 12.15 7.41 -5.61
N ALA A 232 10.93 7.26 -6.13
CA ALA A 232 10.11 6.06 -5.93
C ALA A 232 10.79 4.79 -6.48
N LEU A 233 11.33 4.85 -7.69
CA LEU A 233 12.09 3.75 -8.28
C LEU A 233 13.36 3.44 -7.46
N ALA A 234 14.06 4.46 -6.98
CA ALA A 234 15.23 4.26 -6.12
C ALA A 234 14.85 3.60 -4.79
N PHE A 235 13.68 3.93 -4.20
CA PHE A 235 13.18 3.30 -2.97
C PHE A 235 12.95 1.80 -3.13
N ALA A 236 12.33 1.37 -4.23
CA ALA A 236 12.14 -0.05 -4.54
C ALA A 236 13.46 -0.83 -4.67
N ASP A 237 14.54 -0.14 -5.06
CA ASP A 237 15.88 -0.71 -5.21
C ASP A 237 16.73 -0.66 -3.93
N THR A 238 16.19 -0.15 -2.82
CA THR A 238 16.97 0.00 -1.58
C THR A 238 17.27 -1.32 -0.88
N PRO A 239 18.35 -1.38 -0.06
CA PRO A 239 18.63 -2.53 0.79
C PRO A 239 17.45 -2.96 1.67
N LEU A 240 16.66 -2.01 2.20
CA LEU A 240 15.48 -2.31 3.02
C LEU A 240 14.47 -3.15 2.23
N VAL A 241 14.01 -2.68 1.06
CA VAL A 241 13.02 -3.41 0.25
C VAL A 241 13.57 -4.78 -0.22
N ARG A 242 14.88 -4.85 -0.48
CA ARG A 242 15.55 -6.09 -0.88
C ARG A 242 15.71 -7.11 0.24
N LEU A 243 15.60 -6.73 1.53
CA LEU A 243 15.65 -7.70 2.64
C LEU A 243 14.62 -8.82 2.48
N ARG A 244 13.43 -8.54 1.93
CA ARG A 244 12.40 -9.54 1.63
C ARG A 244 12.90 -10.64 0.67
N HIS A 245 13.76 -10.29 -0.28
CA HIS A 245 14.28 -11.20 -1.31
C HIS A 245 15.64 -11.81 -0.94
N ALA A 246 16.28 -11.32 0.13
CA ALA A 246 17.63 -11.73 0.52
C ALA A 246 17.67 -13.01 1.37
N ALA A 247 16.53 -13.61 1.70
CA ALA A 247 16.48 -14.98 2.24
C ALA A 247 16.84 -15.95 1.09
N PRO A 248 18.09 -16.45 1.01
CA PRO A 248 18.51 -17.28 -0.09
C PRO A 248 17.75 -18.60 0.03
N VAL A 249 17.17 -19.04 -1.09
CA VAL A 249 16.66 -20.41 -1.24
C VAL A 249 17.85 -21.35 -0.98
N GLY A 250 17.97 -21.85 0.25
CA GLY A 250 19.06 -22.76 0.62
C GLY A 250 19.42 -22.78 2.11
N HIS A 251 19.54 -21.63 2.79
CA HIS A 251 19.96 -21.59 4.20
C HIS A 251 19.38 -20.37 4.94
N GLY A 252 18.16 -20.43 5.47
CA GLY A 252 17.73 -19.42 6.44
C GLY A 252 16.24 -19.19 6.50
N PHE A 253 15.59 -19.82 7.49
CA PHE A 253 14.29 -19.43 8.04
C PHE A 253 14.35 -18.08 8.79
N GLY A 254 15.22 -17.15 8.37
CA GLY A 254 15.56 -15.93 9.10
C GLY A 254 14.54 -14.83 8.82
N VAL A 255 13.60 -14.63 9.74
CA VAL A 255 12.92 -13.34 9.88
C VAL A 255 14.00 -12.32 10.26
N PRO A 256 14.13 -11.18 9.56
CA PRO A 256 15.19 -10.22 9.87
C PRO A 256 15.01 -9.69 11.29
N SER A 257 16.11 -9.43 12.01
CA SER A 257 16.07 -8.81 13.33
C SER A 257 15.75 -7.31 13.23
N PRO A 258 15.29 -6.65 14.31
CA PRO A 258 15.11 -5.20 14.34
C PRO A 258 16.40 -4.45 13.94
N GLU A 259 17.56 -4.93 14.37
CA GLU A 259 18.87 -4.34 14.08
C GLU A 259 19.20 -4.46 12.58
N GLU A 260 18.94 -5.62 11.97
CA GLU A 260 19.13 -5.83 10.53
C GLU A 260 18.23 -4.90 9.69
N VAL A 261 16.97 -4.72 10.11
CA VAL A 261 16.03 -3.80 9.48
C VAL A 261 16.53 -2.35 9.59
N LEU A 262 16.95 -1.91 10.78
CA LEU A 262 17.44 -0.54 10.99
C LEU A 262 18.74 -0.27 10.23
N GLU A 263 19.65 -1.23 10.16
CA GLU A 263 20.89 -1.11 9.39
C GLU A 263 20.61 -1.08 7.88
N ALA A 264 19.69 -1.90 7.38
CA ALA A 264 19.24 -1.81 6.00
C ALA A 264 18.55 -0.46 5.73
N TRP A 265 17.74 0.05 6.66
CA TRP A 265 17.11 1.36 6.53
C TRP A 265 18.14 2.49 6.48
N ARG A 266 19.12 2.49 7.38
CA ARG A 266 20.22 3.47 7.39
C ARG A 266 20.94 3.53 6.04
N ARG A 267 21.27 2.38 5.45
CA ARG A 267 21.88 2.31 4.10
C ARG A 267 20.93 2.80 3.01
N SER A 268 19.64 2.48 3.13
CA SER A 268 18.59 2.93 2.21
C SER A 268 18.47 4.46 2.21
N ARG A 269 18.48 5.10 3.37
CA ARG A 269 18.47 6.57 3.51
C ARG A 269 19.62 7.23 2.73
N ALA A 270 20.84 6.69 2.84
CA ALA A 270 22.01 7.21 2.12
C ALA A 270 21.92 7.07 0.60
N VAL A 271 21.22 6.03 0.10
CA VAL A 271 20.95 5.84 -1.34
C VAL A 271 19.90 6.84 -1.84
N LEU A 272 18.90 7.15 -1.01
CA LEU A 272 17.78 8.02 -1.36
C LEU A 272 18.11 9.51 -1.26
N ASP A 273 18.99 9.90 -0.33
CA ASP A 273 19.42 11.27 -0.11
C ASP A 273 20.34 11.77 -1.24
N LYS A 274 19.72 12.08 -2.38
CA LYS A 274 20.37 12.51 -3.64
C LYS A 274 19.68 13.69 -4.30
N ASN A 275 18.49 14.06 -3.85
CA ASN A 275 17.69 15.16 -4.38
C ASN A 275 16.73 15.68 -3.30
N GLY A 276 16.04 16.81 -3.54
CA GLY A 276 15.15 17.42 -2.53
C GLY A 276 13.99 16.53 -2.04
N VAL A 277 13.47 15.64 -2.90
CA VAL A 277 12.40 14.68 -2.54
C VAL A 277 12.99 13.57 -1.66
N GLY A 278 14.08 12.94 -2.12
CA GLY A 278 14.75 11.86 -1.40
C GLY A 278 15.36 12.31 -0.07
N HIS A 279 15.80 13.57 0.03
CA HIS A 279 16.32 14.16 1.26
C HIS A 279 15.31 14.14 2.42
N GLN A 280 14.01 14.09 2.14
CA GLN A 280 12.98 14.01 3.19
C GLN A 280 13.10 12.75 4.05
N VAL A 281 13.80 11.73 3.55
CA VAL A 281 14.14 10.54 4.33
C VAL A 281 15.05 10.84 5.54
N THR A 282 15.70 11.99 5.60
CA THR A 282 16.59 12.40 6.72
C THR A 282 15.82 12.97 7.91
N LYS A 283 14.52 13.25 7.77
CA LYS A 283 13.69 13.77 8.86
C LYS A 283 13.60 12.78 10.01
N ASN A 284 13.59 13.33 11.23
CA ASN A 284 13.21 12.60 12.42
C ASN A 284 11.74 12.90 12.71
N ASP A 285 10.86 12.03 12.24
CA ASP A 285 9.41 12.15 12.35
C ASP A 285 8.82 11.20 13.42
N GLY A 286 9.67 10.60 14.26
CA GLY A 286 9.26 9.68 15.33
C GLY A 286 8.70 8.34 14.84
N PHE A 287 8.77 8.05 13.54
CA PHE A 287 8.36 6.78 12.97
C PHE A 287 9.44 5.71 13.19
N PRO A 288 9.10 4.41 13.38
CA PRO A 288 10.10 3.36 13.59
C PRO A 288 11.18 3.27 12.51
N LEU A 289 10.79 3.53 11.26
CA LEU A 289 11.69 3.76 10.14
C LEU A 289 11.73 5.27 9.88
N GLU A 290 12.51 5.98 10.69
CA GLU A 290 12.56 7.46 10.68
C GLU A 290 12.67 8.03 9.26
N GLY A 291 11.82 9.01 8.96
CA GLY A 291 11.79 9.70 7.68
C GLY A 291 11.01 8.97 6.58
N LEU A 292 10.51 7.75 6.82
CA LEU A 292 9.70 7.02 5.84
C LEU A 292 8.38 7.73 5.53
N PRO A 293 7.53 8.15 6.50
CA PRO A 293 6.34 8.95 6.21
C PRO A 293 6.66 10.26 5.49
N SER A 294 7.77 10.89 5.86
CA SER A 294 8.27 12.11 5.21
C SER A 294 8.64 11.89 3.75
N LEU A 295 9.33 10.78 3.42
CA LEU A 295 9.64 10.37 2.06
C LEU A 295 8.39 10.08 1.24
N VAL A 296 7.44 9.31 1.79
CA VAL A 296 6.16 9.00 1.14
C VAL A 296 5.40 10.28 0.81
N SER A 297 5.31 11.20 1.77
CA SER A 297 4.64 12.51 1.56
C SER A 297 5.33 13.32 0.46
N ALA A 298 6.67 13.33 0.44
CA ALA A 298 7.46 14.04 -0.56
C ALA A 298 7.22 13.51 -1.98
N ILE A 299 7.12 12.19 -2.11
CA ILE A 299 6.84 11.52 -3.39
C ILE A 299 5.39 11.76 -3.80
N ALA A 300 4.44 11.74 -2.86
CA ALA A 300 3.03 12.02 -3.13
C ALA A 300 2.77 13.49 -3.51
N GLY A 301 3.68 14.40 -3.16
CA GLY A 301 3.48 15.85 -3.32
C GLY A 301 2.50 16.45 -2.31
N THR A 302 2.06 15.68 -1.32
CA THR A 302 1.10 16.07 -0.29
C THR A 302 1.43 15.35 1.02
N ASP A 303 0.93 15.87 2.13
CA ASP A 303 1.11 15.18 3.41
C ASP A 303 0.36 13.84 3.43
N VAL A 304 1.09 12.77 3.75
CA VAL A 304 0.57 11.41 3.95
C VAL A 304 1.15 10.89 5.25
N ARG A 305 0.27 10.70 6.24
CA ARG A 305 0.61 10.27 7.61
C ARG A 305 -0.18 9.02 7.98
N PRO A 306 0.24 8.25 9.00
CA PRO A 306 -0.57 7.15 9.53
C PRO A 306 -2.03 7.59 9.79
N ALA A 307 -3.00 6.79 9.35
CA ALA A 307 -4.41 7.17 9.35
C ALA A 307 -5.07 7.18 10.74
N GLY A 308 -4.54 6.39 11.68
CA GLY A 308 -5.20 6.09 12.95
C GLY A 308 -6.43 5.17 12.79
N LEU A 309 -6.59 4.52 11.64
CA LEU A 309 -7.75 3.67 11.37
C LEU A 309 -7.71 2.41 12.25
N LEU A 310 -6.55 1.76 12.37
CA LEU A 310 -6.39 0.61 13.25
C LEU A 310 -6.49 1.03 14.72
N ALA A 311 -5.96 2.22 15.07
CA ALA A 311 -6.09 2.80 16.39
C ALA A 311 -7.56 2.97 16.78
N ASP A 312 -8.37 3.57 15.91
CA ASP A 312 -9.79 3.78 16.19
C ASP A 312 -10.59 2.46 16.23
N VAL A 313 -10.22 1.45 15.42
CA VAL A 313 -10.79 0.10 15.55
C VAL A 313 -10.43 -0.52 16.90
N SER A 314 -9.16 -0.42 17.32
CA SER A 314 -8.69 -0.91 18.62
C SER A 314 -9.43 -0.23 19.78
N GLU A 315 -9.59 1.09 19.73
CA GLU A 315 -10.35 1.85 20.72
C GLU A 315 -11.82 1.43 20.74
N HIS A 316 -12.42 1.19 19.57
CA HIS A 316 -13.78 0.67 19.51
C HIS A 316 -13.90 -0.71 20.15
N VAL A 317 -12.99 -1.64 19.87
CA VAL A 317 -12.95 -2.96 20.54
C VAL A 317 -12.80 -2.80 22.06
N VAL A 318 -11.91 -1.92 22.54
CA VAL A 318 -11.74 -1.65 23.97
C VAL A 318 -13.03 -1.11 24.59
N SER A 319 -13.72 -0.19 23.91
CA SER A 319 -15.02 0.34 24.39
C SER A 319 -16.10 -0.74 24.48
N LEU A 320 -16.05 -1.73 23.58
CA LEU A 320 -16.94 -2.89 23.60
C LEU A 320 -16.52 -3.92 24.65
N LEU A 321 -15.34 -3.82 25.26
CA LEU A 321 -14.91 -4.69 26.36
C LEU A 321 -15.22 -4.06 27.73
N THR A 322 -15.12 -2.73 27.88
CA THR A 322 -15.47 -2.01 29.12
C THR A 322 -16.96 -1.93 29.38
#